data_AF-M2M9R4-F1
#
_entry.id   AF-M2M9R4-F1
#
_cell.length_a   1.000
_cell.length_b   1.000
_cell.length_c   1.000
_cell.angle_alpha   90.00
_cell.angle_beta   90.00
_cell.angle_gamma   90.00
#
_symmetry.space_group_name_H-M   'P 1'
#
loop_
_entity.id
_entity.type
_entity.pdbx_description
1 polymer ?
#
loop_
_entity_poly.entity_id
_entity_poly.type
_entity_poly.pdbx_seq_one_letter_code
_entity_poly.pdbx_strand_id
1 'polypeptide(L)' 'SASATCPSQDGNTYTANGVTFHIECGLDRYGNDIGLIYTNTYNACLDACGANGACVD' A
#
# COMPACT_ATOMS: atom_id res chain seq x y z
N SER A 1 6.97 7.51 13.03
CA SER A 1 6.20 7.29 11.79
C SER A 1 7.02 6.36 10.91
N ALA A 2 6.56 5.13 10.67
CA ALA A 2 7.22 4.24 9.73
C ALA A 2 6.95 4.75 8.30
N SER A 3 7.87 4.50 7.35
CA SER A 3 7.69 4.87 5.95
C SER A 3 7.68 3.60 5.11
N ALA A 4 6.72 3.43 4.22
CA ALA A 4 6.67 2.31 3.29
C ALA A 4 7.56 2.65 2.09
N THR A 5 8.87 2.46 2.24
CA THR A 5 9.85 2.75 1.19
C THR A 5 10.41 1.48 0.60
N CYS A 6 10.32 1.33 -0.71
CA CYS A 6 11.01 0.26 -1.43
C CYS A 6 12.44 0.68 -1.82
N PRO A 7 13.42 -0.26 -1.82
CA PRO A 7 13.28 -1.68 -1.51
C PRO A 7 13.43 -2.03 -0.02
N SER A 8 13.73 -1.06 0.84
CA SER A 8 14.15 -1.33 2.23
C SER A 8 13.08 -1.91 3.15
N GLN A 9 11.80 -1.79 2.77
CA GLN A 9 10.67 -2.31 3.53
C GLN A 9 10.07 -3.58 2.94
N ASP A 10 10.70 -4.18 1.93
CA ASP A 10 10.21 -5.43 1.34
C ASP A 10 10.07 -6.52 2.40
N GLY A 11 8.92 -7.18 2.45
CA GLY A 11 8.57 -8.21 3.44
C GLY A 11 8.17 -7.70 4.82
N ASN A 12 8.19 -6.38 5.08
CA ASN A 12 7.70 -5.80 6.33
C ASN A 12 6.21 -5.45 6.25
N THR A 13 5.63 -5.10 7.39
CA THR A 13 4.25 -4.59 7.47
C THR A 13 4.21 -3.09 7.68
N TYR A 14 3.19 -2.45 7.11
CA TYR A 14 2.90 -1.03 7.26
C TYR A 14 1.41 -0.83 7.56
N THR A 15 1.08 -0.07 8.61
CA THR A 15 -0.32 0.19 8.97
C THR A 15 -0.72 1.61 8.55
N ALA A 16 -1.79 1.72 7.79
CA ALA A 16 -2.41 3.00 7.40
C ALA A 16 -3.93 2.92 7.47
N ASN A 17 -4.56 3.95 8.04
CA ASN A 17 -6.01 4.02 8.26
C ASN A 17 -6.62 2.77 8.92
N GLY A 18 -5.85 2.10 9.80
CA GLY A 18 -6.29 0.90 10.50
C GLY A 18 -6.14 -0.41 9.70
N VAL A 19 -5.73 -0.34 8.44
CA VAL A 19 -5.39 -1.50 7.60
C VAL A 19 -3.88 -1.77 7.69
N THR A 20 -3.50 -3.02 7.87
CA THR A 20 -2.10 -3.46 7.87
C THR A 20 -1.79 -4.11 6.53
N PHE A 21 -0.83 -3.52 5.83
CA PHE A 21 -0.36 -3.94 4.51
C PHE A 21 0.95 -4.72 4.62
N HIS A 22 1.11 -5.78 3.84
CA HIS A 22 2.38 -6.42 3.55
C HIS A 22 3.05 -5.69 2.38
N ILE A 23 4.26 -5.20 2.61
CA ILE A 23 4.99 -4.45 1.59
C ILE A 23 5.71 -5.43 0.66
N GLU A 24 5.29 -5.45 -0.60
CA GLU A 24 5.88 -6.27 -1.66
C GLU A 24 6.52 -5.35 -2.72
N CYS A 25 7.84 -5.20 -2.65
CA CYS A 25 8.58 -4.31 -3.53
C CYS A 25 8.88 -4.95 -4.89
N GLY A 26 8.53 -4.25 -5.97
CA GLY A 26 8.79 -4.72 -7.34
C GLY A 26 7.82 -5.82 -7.82
N LEU A 27 6.74 -6.07 -7.06
CA LEU A 27 5.67 -6.97 -7.44
C LEU A 27 4.43 -6.16 -7.86
N ASP A 28 3.76 -6.62 -8.91
CA ASP A 28 2.45 -6.15 -9.34
C ASP A 28 1.46 -7.32 -9.31
N ARG A 29 0.33 -7.15 -8.60
CA ARG A 29 -0.64 -8.22 -8.35
C ARG A 29 -1.72 -8.21 -9.45
N TYR A 30 -1.58 -9.11 -10.42
CA TYR A 30 -2.50 -9.19 -11.57
C TYR A 30 -3.97 -9.41 -11.17
N GLY A 31 -4.87 -8.56 -11.69
CA GLY A 31 -6.32 -8.74 -11.61
C GLY A 31 -6.99 -8.24 -10.32
N ASN A 32 -6.25 -7.58 -9.43
CA ASN A 32 -6.74 -7.07 -8.14
C ASN A 32 -7.00 -5.56 -8.11
N ASP A 33 -7.15 -4.93 -9.29
CA ASP A 33 -7.40 -3.49 -9.38
C ASP A 33 -8.81 -3.14 -8.91
N ILE A 34 -8.90 -2.34 -7.86
CA ILE A 34 -10.18 -1.79 -7.35
C ILE A 34 -10.46 -0.37 -7.86
N GLY A 35 -9.54 0.20 -8.64
CA GLY A 35 -9.61 1.57 -9.17
C GLY A 35 -8.22 2.15 -9.44
N LEU A 36 -8.16 3.39 -9.94
CA LEU A 36 -6.92 4.12 -10.21
C LEU A 36 -6.89 5.45 -9.45
N ILE A 37 -5.77 5.71 -8.78
CA ILE A 37 -5.47 7.01 -8.17
C ILE A 37 -4.03 7.41 -8.52
N TYR A 38 -3.77 8.71 -8.53
CA TYR A 38 -2.42 9.25 -8.67
C TYR A 38 -1.96 9.84 -7.35
N THR A 39 -0.80 9.42 -6.87
CA THR A 39 -0.16 9.93 -5.66
C THR A 39 1.34 10.12 -5.90
N ASN A 40 1.98 10.94 -5.06
CA ASN A 40 3.41 11.25 -5.21
C ASN A 40 4.32 10.28 -4.44
N THR A 41 3.77 9.50 -3.51
CA THR A 41 4.54 8.60 -2.64
C THR A 41 3.77 7.31 -2.39
N TYR A 42 4.50 6.23 -2.14
CA TYR A 42 3.87 4.95 -1.84
C TYR A 42 3.06 5.00 -0.53
N ASN A 43 3.55 5.70 0.50
CA ASN A 43 2.78 5.98 1.72
C ASN A 43 1.42 6.62 1.43
N ALA A 44 1.37 7.66 0.59
CA ALA A 44 0.11 8.32 0.24
C ALA A 44 -0.84 7.38 -0.53
N CYS A 45 -0.30 6.47 -1.33
CA CYS A 45 -1.09 5.42 -1.97
C CYS A 45 -1.72 4.46 -0.94
N LEU A 46 -0.92 3.97 0.02
CA LEU A 46 -1.40 3.07 1.08
C LEU A 46 -2.40 3.76 2.01
N ASP A 47 -2.21 5.04 2.32
CA ASP A 47 -3.17 5.84 3.08
C ASP A 47 -4.50 5.96 2.31
N ALA A 48 -4.46 6.32 1.03
CA ALA A 48 -5.66 6.40 0.20
C ALA A 48 -6.37 5.04 0.07
N CYS A 49 -5.60 3.94 -0.04
CA CYS A 49 -6.13 2.59 -0.08
C CYS A 49 -6.79 2.23 1.25
N GLY A 50 -6.14 2.44 2.39
CA GLY A 50 -6.71 2.13 3.71
C GLY A 50 -7.97 2.94 4.07
N ALA A 51 -8.20 4.08 3.42
CA ALA A 51 -9.44 4.85 3.53
C ALA A 51 -10.58 4.31 2.64
N ASN A 52 -10.28 3.43 1.68
CA ASN A 52 -11.23 2.79 0.79
C ASN A 52 -11.59 1.40 1.34
N GLY A 53 -12.87 1.19 1.72
CA GLY A 53 -13.33 -0.08 2.28
C GLY A 53 -13.25 -1.29 1.33
N ALA A 54 -13.00 -1.07 0.03
CA ALA A 54 -12.73 -2.16 -0.93
C ALA A 54 -11.24 -2.55 -0.98
N CYS A 55 -10.34 -1.76 -0.39
CA CYS A 55 -8.93 -2.09 -0.29
C CYS A 55 -8.73 -3.12 0.82
N VAL A 56 -8.42 -4.34 0.40
CA VAL A 56 -8.10 -5.47 1.28
C VAL A 56 -6.73 -5.99 0.91
N ASP A 57 -5.93 -6.30 1.93
CA ASP A 57 -4.64 -7.00 1.81
C ASP A 57 -4.76 -8.38 2.46
#